data_AF-R4LSA9-F1
#
_entry.id   AF-R4LSA9-F1
#
_cell.length_a   1.000
_cell.length_b   1.000
_cell.length_c   1.000
_cell.angle_alpha   90.00
_cell.angle_beta   90.00
_cell.angle_gamma   90.00
#
_symmetry.space_group_name_H-M   'P 1'
#
loop_
_entity.id
_entity.type
_entity.pdbx_description
1 polymer ?
#
loop_
_entity_poly.entity_id
_entity_poly.type
_entity_poly.pdbx_seq_one_letter_code
_entity_poly.pdbx_strand_id
1 'polypeptide(L)'
;MLSYPSTITLSSRTLNHLAERIRIHRQQRKSRWRRLTPGRQALLALAHLRNGDTYTRLAAGFQIGVTTAWRYVQEAIALLSTAADDLDTAMQRIRLLAYAILDGTLIPIDRVADQKPYYSGKHKRHGINVQVIADAAGRLVWASGALPGATHDLTAARSHGIIDALTSADVMTFADKGYQGARGSVRTPFKRRRFRPKLSRRQKAVNRAHAKIRARGERAIATLKTWKILAKLRCCPRRATAIVQAILVLHHVEAGHYAG
;
A
#
# COMPACT_ATOMS: atom_id res chain seq x y z
N MET A 1 -30.38 10.13 -17.61
CA MET A 1 -29.08 10.22 -16.89
C MET A 1 -28.00 10.45 -17.93
N LEU A 2 -27.11 11.44 -17.76
CA LEU A 2 -26.02 11.70 -18.70
C LEU A 2 -24.87 10.71 -18.45
N SER A 3 -24.28 10.17 -19.52
CA SER A 3 -23.15 9.23 -19.44
C SER A 3 -21.87 9.90 -19.91
N TYR A 4 -20.77 9.71 -19.17
CA TYR A 4 -19.43 10.13 -19.55
C TYR A 4 -18.49 8.92 -19.49
N PRO A 5 -17.76 8.60 -20.57
CA PRO A 5 -16.81 7.50 -20.58
C PRO A 5 -15.60 7.82 -19.70
N SER A 6 -15.28 6.96 -18.73
CA SER A 6 -14.09 7.08 -17.88
C SER A 6 -13.07 6.02 -18.21
N THR A 7 -11.78 6.38 -18.20
CA THR A 7 -10.67 5.44 -18.38
C THR A 7 -10.14 4.95 -17.04
N ILE A 8 -9.57 3.74 -17.05
CA ILE A 8 -8.82 3.15 -15.94
C ILE A 8 -7.40 2.94 -16.46
N THR A 9 -6.41 3.60 -15.85
CA THR A 9 -5.00 3.49 -16.25
C THR A 9 -4.36 2.23 -15.68
N LEU A 10 -4.83 1.07 -16.12
CA LEU A 10 -4.32 -0.27 -15.80
C LEU A 10 -4.27 -1.12 -17.07
N SER A 11 -3.33 -2.07 -17.13
CA SER A 11 -3.21 -2.98 -18.27
C SER A 11 -4.32 -4.04 -18.34
N SER A 12 -4.54 -4.58 -19.55
CA SER A 12 -5.39 -5.75 -19.76
C SER A 12 -4.91 -6.98 -18.97
N ARG A 13 -3.60 -7.08 -18.66
CA ARG A 13 -3.05 -8.16 -17.83
C ARG A 13 -3.63 -8.11 -16.43
N THR A 14 -3.75 -6.92 -15.84
CA THR A 14 -4.36 -6.76 -14.51
C THR A 14 -5.84 -7.10 -14.49
N LEU A 15 -6.58 -6.71 -15.54
CA LEU A 15 -7.97 -7.12 -15.71
C LEU A 15 -8.11 -8.64 -15.80
N ASN A 16 -7.30 -9.27 -16.66
CA ASN A 16 -7.33 -10.72 -16.88
C ASN A 16 -6.92 -11.50 -15.63
N HIS A 17 -5.90 -11.03 -14.91
CA HIS A 17 -5.44 -11.62 -13.65
C HIS A 17 -6.57 -11.68 -12.61
N LEU A 18 -7.25 -10.55 -12.38
CA LEU A 18 -8.36 -10.52 -11.42
C LEU A 18 -9.57 -11.31 -11.92
N ALA A 19 -9.88 -11.24 -13.22
CA ALA A 19 -10.97 -12.00 -13.82
C ALA A 19 -10.77 -13.52 -13.66
N GLU A 20 -9.54 -14.01 -13.82
CA GLU A 20 -9.19 -15.42 -13.62
C GLU A 20 -9.38 -15.84 -12.16
N ARG A 21 -8.88 -15.06 -11.20
CA ARG A 21 -9.11 -15.34 -9.77
C ARG A 21 -10.60 -15.43 -9.42
N ILE A 22 -11.41 -14.51 -9.95
CA ILE A 22 -12.87 -14.53 -9.76
C ILE A 22 -13.49 -15.77 -10.40
N ARG A 23 -13.03 -16.16 -11.61
CA ARG A 23 -13.52 -17.35 -12.32
C ARG A 23 -13.27 -18.62 -11.50
N ILE A 24 -12.02 -18.82 -11.06
CA ILE A 24 -11.62 -19.97 -10.22
C ILE A 24 -12.44 -20.00 -8.93
N HIS A 25 -12.53 -18.87 -8.23
CA HIS A 25 -13.30 -18.78 -6.98
C HIS A 25 -14.78 -19.13 -7.16
N ARG A 26 -15.41 -18.63 -8.23
CA ARG A 26 -16.83 -18.91 -8.51
C ARG A 26 -17.06 -20.38 -8.85
N GLN A 27 -16.13 -21.02 -9.56
CA GLN A 27 -16.18 -22.46 -9.86
C GLN A 27 -16.11 -23.29 -8.57
N GLN A 28 -15.14 -23.00 -7.70
CA GLN A 28 -14.99 -23.68 -6.41
C GLN A 28 -16.24 -23.54 -5.53
N ARG A 29 -16.84 -22.35 -5.50
CA ARG A 29 -18.08 -22.08 -4.73
C ARG A 29 -19.37 -22.54 -5.41
N LYS A 30 -19.29 -23.14 -6.61
CA LYS A 30 -20.45 -23.50 -7.44
C LYS A 30 -21.43 -22.33 -7.68
N SER A 31 -20.94 -21.09 -7.68
CA SER A 31 -21.74 -19.86 -7.79
C SER A 31 -21.73 -19.30 -9.22
N ARG A 32 -22.22 -20.11 -10.17
CA ARG A 32 -22.14 -19.80 -11.62
C ARG A 32 -23.06 -18.63 -12.02
N TRP A 33 -24.22 -18.50 -11.40
CA TRP A 33 -25.24 -17.51 -11.75
C TRP A 33 -25.02 -16.18 -11.01
N ARG A 34 -24.38 -15.23 -11.69
CA ARG A 34 -24.11 -13.89 -11.17
C ARG A 34 -24.44 -12.84 -12.22
N ARG A 35 -24.87 -11.65 -11.78
CA ARG A 35 -25.30 -10.54 -12.66
C ARG A 35 -24.19 -10.06 -13.60
N LEU A 36 -22.93 -10.15 -13.18
CA LEU A 36 -21.77 -9.79 -13.99
C LEU A 36 -20.91 -11.01 -14.28
N THR A 37 -20.34 -11.07 -15.49
CA THR A 37 -19.26 -11.99 -15.84
C THR A 37 -18.01 -11.73 -14.96
N PRO A 38 -17.08 -12.68 -14.81
CA PRO A 38 -15.84 -12.46 -14.05
C PRO A 38 -15.06 -11.24 -14.53
N GLY A 39 -14.96 -11.02 -15.85
CA GLY A 39 -14.30 -9.84 -16.44
C GLY A 39 -15.00 -8.53 -16.07
N ARG A 40 -16.33 -8.47 -16.12
CA ARG A 40 -17.08 -7.26 -15.70
C ARG A 40 -16.99 -7.02 -14.19
N GLN A 41 -17.00 -8.07 -13.36
CA GLN A 41 -16.75 -7.93 -11.92
C GLN A 41 -15.34 -7.40 -11.65
N ALA A 42 -14.33 -7.94 -12.35
CA ALA A 42 -12.95 -7.46 -12.23
C ALA A 42 -12.86 -5.98 -12.61
N LEU A 43 -13.42 -5.58 -13.75
CA LEU A 43 -13.43 -4.19 -14.19
C LEU A 43 -14.10 -3.26 -13.16
N LEU A 44 -15.23 -3.68 -12.59
CA LEU A 44 -15.93 -2.94 -11.54
C LEU A 44 -15.05 -2.73 -10.29
N ALA A 45 -14.33 -3.77 -9.85
CA ALA A 45 -13.43 -3.69 -8.70
C ALA A 45 -12.19 -2.83 -9.00
N LEU A 46 -11.62 -2.95 -10.20
CA LEU A 46 -10.48 -2.13 -10.62
C LEU A 46 -10.86 -0.66 -10.73
N ALA A 47 -12.05 -0.33 -11.24
CA ALA A 47 -12.56 1.04 -11.27
C ALA A 47 -12.65 1.62 -9.84
N HIS A 48 -13.17 0.85 -8.89
CA HIS A 48 -13.22 1.25 -7.49
C HIS A 48 -11.82 1.51 -6.91
N LEU A 49 -10.89 0.56 -7.05
CA LEU A 49 -9.56 0.65 -6.44
C LEU A 49 -8.69 1.73 -7.10
N ARG A 50 -8.70 1.81 -8.44
CA ARG A 50 -7.86 2.73 -9.21
C ARG A 50 -8.40 4.15 -9.20
N ASN A 51 -9.69 4.32 -9.51
CA ASN A 51 -10.30 5.64 -9.68
C ASN A 51 -11.00 6.16 -8.41
N GLY A 52 -11.27 5.30 -7.42
CA GLY A 52 -12.04 5.69 -6.24
C GLY A 52 -13.53 5.86 -6.53
N ASP A 53 -14.05 5.25 -7.59
CA ASP A 53 -15.45 5.36 -7.97
C ASP A 53 -16.36 4.83 -6.86
N THR A 54 -17.43 5.58 -6.55
CA THR A 54 -18.38 5.20 -5.51
C THR A 54 -19.23 4.01 -5.94
N TYR A 55 -19.74 3.24 -4.97
CA TYR A 55 -20.62 2.10 -5.27
C TYR A 55 -21.87 2.50 -6.03
N THR A 56 -22.41 3.71 -5.80
CA THR A 56 -23.56 4.25 -6.54
C THR A 56 -23.23 4.50 -8.00
N ARG A 57 -22.07 5.11 -8.29
CA ARG A 57 -21.60 5.34 -9.67
C ARG A 57 -21.34 4.02 -10.40
N LEU A 58 -20.68 3.07 -9.73
CA LEU A 58 -20.42 1.74 -10.28
C LEU A 58 -21.71 0.96 -10.53
N ALA A 59 -22.66 0.99 -9.59
CA ALA A 59 -23.95 0.35 -9.73
C ALA A 59 -24.72 0.85 -10.95
N ALA A 60 -24.77 2.18 -11.14
CA ALA A 60 -25.41 2.79 -12.29
C ALA A 60 -24.70 2.42 -13.61
N GLY A 61 -23.37 2.53 -13.68
CA GLY A 61 -22.60 2.23 -14.89
C GLY A 61 -22.62 0.76 -15.31
N PHE A 62 -22.71 -0.16 -14.34
CA PHE A 62 -22.78 -1.60 -14.60
C PHE A 62 -24.22 -2.15 -14.63
N GLN A 63 -25.24 -1.30 -14.42
CA GLN A 63 -26.66 -1.67 -14.38
C GLN A 63 -26.96 -2.78 -13.36
N ILE A 64 -26.45 -2.63 -12.14
CA ILE A 64 -26.67 -3.55 -11.01
C ILE A 64 -27.08 -2.77 -9.76
N GLY A 65 -27.63 -3.44 -8.76
CA GLY A 65 -27.91 -2.81 -7.47
C GLY A 65 -26.64 -2.43 -6.69
N VAL A 66 -26.70 -1.37 -5.88
CA VAL A 66 -25.58 -0.88 -5.05
C VAL A 66 -25.02 -1.97 -4.13
N THR A 67 -25.89 -2.76 -3.50
CA THR A 67 -25.49 -3.91 -2.67
C THR A 67 -24.72 -4.97 -3.47
N THR A 68 -25.07 -5.16 -4.74
CA THR A 68 -24.35 -6.10 -5.63
C THR A 68 -22.97 -5.55 -5.98
N ALA A 69 -22.87 -4.25 -6.32
CA ALA A 69 -21.59 -3.60 -6.57
C ALA A 69 -20.67 -3.70 -5.35
N TRP A 70 -21.17 -3.38 -4.16
CA TRP A 70 -20.43 -3.52 -2.91
C TRP A 70 -19.94 -4.95 -2.71
N ARG A 71 -20.83 -5.96 -2.79
CA ARG A 71 -20.47 -7.37 -2.59
C ARG A 71 -19.39 -7.82 -3.56
N TYR A 72 -19.49 -7.41 -4.83
CA TYR A 72 -18.54 -7.77 -5.88
C TYR A 72 -17.17 -7.12 -5.69
N VAL A 73 -17.12 -5.86 -5.25
CA VAL A 73 -15.87 -5.19 -4.87
C VAL A 73 -15.24 -5.88 -3.68
N GLN A 74 -16.01 -6.17 -2.62
CA GLN A 74 -15.47 -6.80 -1.41
C GLN A 74 -14.94 -8.21 -1.68
N GLU A 75 -15.64 -9.00 -2.50
CA GLU A 75 -15.17 -10.31 -2.92
C GLU A 75 -13.85 -10.21 -3.71
N ALA A 76 -13.74 -9.27 -4.65
CA ALA A 76 -12.51 -9.05 -5.40
C ALA A 76 -11.33 -8.63 -4.51
N ILE A 77 -11.58 -7.71 -3.55
CA ILE A 77 -10.56 -7.28 -2.58
C ILE A 77 -10.11 -8.46 -1.71
N ALA A 78 -11.03 -9.29 -1.23
CA ALA A 78 -10.69 -10.46 -0.43
C ALA A 78 -9.81 -11.44 -1.22
N LEU A 79 -10.19 -11.76 -2.48
CA LEU A 79 -9.42 -12.65 -3.34
C LEU A 79 -8.01 -12.15 -3.64
N LEU A 80 -7.85 -10.84 -3.82
CA LEU A 80 -6.53 -10.23 -4.01
C LEU A 80 -5.74 -10.20 -2.70
N SER A 81 -6.36 -9.83 -1.59
CA SER A 81 -5.69 -9.75 -0.29
C SER A 81 -5.18 -11.11 0.19
N THR A 82 -5.89 -12.20 -0.09
CA THR A 82 -5.41 -13.57 0.24
C THR A 82 -4.21 -13.98 -0.60
N ALA A 83 -4.00 -13.34 -1.75
CA ALA A 83 -2.91 -13.62 -2.65
C ALA A 83 -1.70 -12.70 -2.48
N ALA A 84 -1.74 -11.80 -1.49
CA ALA A 84 -0.63 -10.91 -1.22
C ALA A 84 0.47 -11.65 -0.48
N ASP A 85 1.72 -11.38 -0.87
CA ASP A 85 2.89 -11.95 -0.22
C ASP A 85 2.99 -11.45 1.22
N ASP A 86 3.21 -12.39 2.14
CA ASP A 86 3.63 -12.05 3.50
C ASP A 86 5.05 -11.47 3.51
N LEU A 87 5.49 -11.02 4.68
CA LEU A 87 6.81 -10.42 4.83
C LEU A 87 7.91 -11.43 4.48
N ASP A 88 7.79 -12.69 4.90
CA ASP A 88 8.80 -13.72 4.69
C ASP A 88 9.00 -14.02 3.19
N THR A 89 7.90 -14.14 2.45
CA THR A 89 7.91 -14.30 0.99
C THR A 89 8.51 -13.07 0.32
N ALA A 90 8.13 -11.86 0.73
CA ALA A 90 8.72 -10.64 0.19
C ALA A 90 10.23 -10.54 0.49
N MET A 91 10.69 -11.03 1.65
CA MET A 91 12.09 -11.04 2.03
C MET A 91 12.97 -11.96 1.15
N GLN A 92 12.38 -12.93 0.45
CA GLN A 92 13.09 -13.69 -0.58
C GLN A 92 13.59 -12.80 -1.73
N ARG A 93 12.83 -11.76 -2.07
CA ARG A 93 13.22 -10.77 -3.08
C ARG A 93 14.06 -9.64 -2.50
N ILE A 94 13.72 -9.18 -1.29
CA ILE A 94 14.40 -8.03 -0.65
C ILE A 94 15.86 -8.35 -0.34
N ARG A 95 16.20 -9.60 0.02
CA ARG A 95 17.59 -10.02 0.29
C ARG A 95 18.53 -9.89 -0.92
N LEU A 96 17.98 -9.85 -2.12
CA LEU A 96 18.74 -9.72 -3.37
C LEU A 96 18.98 -8.26 -3.78
N LEU A 97 18.41 -7.30 -3.04
CA LEU A 97 18.55 -5.88 -3.33
C LEU A 97 19.90 -5.36 -2.81
N ALA A 98 20.53 -4.48 -3.57
CA ALA A 98 21.73 -3.77 -3.11
C ALA A 98 21.48 -2.94 -1.84
N TYR A 99 20.28 -2.35 -1.74
CA TYR A 99 19.75 -1.76 -0.52
C TYR A 99 18.23 -1.62 -0.63
N ALA A 100 17.56 -1.56 0.51
CA ALA A 100 16.14 -1.25 0.62
C ALA A 100 15.91 0.17 1.15
N ILE A 101 14.73 0.72 0.86
CA ILE A 101 14.25 1.96 1.47
C ILE A 101 12.99 1.63 2.26
N LEU A 102 13.02 1.92 3.56
CA LEU A 102 11.88 1.75 4.46
C LEU A 102 11.27 3.13 4.74
N ASP A 103 9.96 3.25 4.52
CA ASP A 103 9.24 4.48 4.79
C ASP A 103 7.80 4.25 5.24
N GLY A 104 7.28 5.16 6.05
CA GLY A 104 5.92 5.12 6.57
C GLY A 104 5.03 6.11 5.83
N THR A 105 3.83 5.71 5.48
CA THR A 105 2.83 6.60 4.88
C THR A 105 1.52 6.59 5.66
N LEU A 106 0.99 7.78 5.88
CA LEU A 106 -0.34 7.95 6.46
C LEU A 106 -1.39 8.03 5.35
N ILE A 107 -2.31 7.07 5.31
CA ILE A 107 -3.49 7.12 4.44
C ILE A 107 -4.63 7.81 5.22
N PRO A 108 -5.17 8.94 4.73
CA PRO A 108 -6.25 9.64 5.41
C PRO A 108 -7.53 8.79 5.47
N ILE A 109 -8.23 8.88 6.59
CA ILE A 109 -9.56 8.26 6.77
C ILE A 109 -10.57 9.31 7.24
N ASP A 110 -11.85 9.00 7.11
CA ASP A 110 -12.90 9.77 7.80
C ASP A 110 -12.83 9.56 9.32
N ARG A 111 -13.33 10.55 10.07
CA ARG A 111 -13.41 10.46 11.52
C ARG A 111 -14.30 9.28 11.90
N VAL A 112 -13.78 8.40 12.75
CA VAL A 112 -14.53 7.27 13.31
C VAL A 112 -14.90 7.55 14.75
N ALA A 113 -15.89 6.82 15.30
CA ALA A 113 -16.34 7.01 16.68
C ALA A 113 -15.19 6.90 17.70
N ASP A 114 -14.40 5.82 17.61
CA ASP A 114 -13.15 5.65 18.36
C ASP A 114 -11.98 6.34 17.65
N GLN A 115 -11.97 7.67 17.67
CA GLN A 115 -11.07 8.50 16.87
C GLN A 115 -9.62 8.56 17.37
N LYS A 116 -9.38 8.41 18.68
CA LYS A 116 -8.09 8.70 19.31
C LYS A 116 -6.93 7.89 18.72
N PRO A 117 -7.06 6.56 18.50
CA PRO A 117 -5.97 5.77 17.92
C PRO A 117 -5.61 6.19 16.48
N TYR A 118 -6.55 6.77 15.76
CA TYR A 118 -6.37 7.12 14.34
C TYR A 118 -5.87 8.54 14.13
N TYR A 119 -5.88 9.39 15.16
CA TYR A 119 -5.43 10.77 15.03
C TYR A 119 -3.90 10.86 15.05
N SER A 120 -3.30 11.23 13.92
CA SER A 120 -1.86 11.43 13.82
C SER A 120 -1.48 12.86 14.21
N GLY A 121 -0.79 13.03 15.34
CA GLY A 121 -0.28 14.33 15.76
C GLY A 121 0.72 14.94 14.75
N LYS A 122 1.53 14.10 14.09
CA LYS A 122 2.48 14.50 13.04
C LYS A 122 1.79 15.15 11.84
N HIS A 123 0.66 14.59 11.42
CA HIS A 123 -0.04 15.02 10.20
C HIS A 123 -1.31 15.83 10.47
N LYS A 124 -1.66 16.06 11.74
CA LYS A 124 -2.87 16.74 12.24
C LYS A 124 -4.16 16.26 11.55
N ARG A 125 -4.27 14.94 11.34
CA ARG A 125 -5.40 14.31 10.65
C ARG A 125 -5.62 12.87 11.09
N HIS A 126 -6.83 12.38 10.90
CA HIS A 126 -7.14 10.96 11.08
C HIS A 126 -6.62 10.15 9.91
N GLY A 127 -6.00 9.02 10.21
CA GLY A 127 -5.47 8.13 9.19
C GLY A 127 -5.12 6.76 9.75
N ILE A 128 -4.60 5.94 8.85
CA ILE A 128 -3.94 4.68 9.13
C ILE A 128 -2.49 4.79 8.69
N ASN A 129 -1.60 4.16 9.44
CA ASN A 129 -0.19 4.07 9.11
C ASN A 129 0.10 2.75 8.37
N VAL A 130 0.79 2.86 7.23
CA VAL A 130 1.27 1.71 6.44
C VAL A 130 2.76 1.88 6.22
N GLN A 131 3.51 0.81 6.47
CA GLN A 131 4.95 0.75 6.24
C GLN A 131 5.21 0.21 4.83
N VAL A 132 6.16 0.80 4.12
CA VAL A 132 6.46 0.50 2.73
C VAL A 132 7.94 0.19 2.60
N ILE A 133 8.25 -0.89 1.88
CA ILE A 133 9.59 -1.25 1.46
C ILE A 133 9.70 -1.02 -0.04
N ALA A 134 10.72 -0.26 -0.44
CA ALA A 134 11.05 0.02 -1.83
C ALA A 134 12.48 -0.39 -2.17
N ASP A 135 12.74 -0.64 -3.44
CA ASP A 135 14.08 -0.93 -3.94
C ASP A 135 14.90 0.34 -4.24
N ALA A 136 16.13 0.14 -4.72
CA ALA A 136 17.05 1.21 -5.09
C ALA A 136 16.55 2.12 -6.22
N ALA A 137 15.60 1.66 -7.04
CA ALA A 137 14.96 2.44 -8.11
C ALA A 137 13.71 3.21 -7.61
N GLY A 138 13.26 2.93 -6.39
CA GLY A 138 12.02 3.49 -5.83
C GLY A 138 10.77 2.73 -6.24
N ARG A 139 10.90 1.48 -6.68
CA ARG A 139 9.75 0.60 -6.97
C ARG A 139 9.24 0.00 -5.67
N LEU A 140 7.93 -0.11 -5.53
CA LEU A 140 7.28 -0.73 -4.37
C LEU A 140 7.54 -2.24 -4.38
N VAL A 141 8.15 -2.75 -3.31
CA VAL A 141 8.45 -4.19 -3.14
C VAL A 141 7.47 -4.84 -2.17
N TRP A 142 7.09 -4.13 -1.11
CA TRP A 142 6.15 -4.64 -0.11
C TRP A 142 5.48 -3.52 0.67
N ALA A 143 4.29 -3.78 1.19
CA ALA A 143 3.57 -2.87 2.07
C ALA A 143 2.94 -3.65 3.25
N SER A 144 3.00 -3.08 4.44
CA SER A 144 2.47 -3.72 5.66
C SER A 144 0.95 -3.69 5.73
N GLY A 145 0.41 -4.44 6.68
CA GLY A 145 -0.95 -4.19 7.17
C GLY A 145 -1.11 -2.76 7.70
N ALA A 146 -2.35 -2.29 7.75
CA ALA A 146 -2.68 -0.98 8.26
C ALA A 146 -2.71 -0.98 9.79
N LEU A 147 -2.01 -0.02 10.40
CA LEU A 147 -2.08 0.27 11.83
C LEU A 147 -2.78 1.62 12.08
N PRO A 148 -3.23 1.89 13.31
CA PRO A 148 -3.79 3.21 13.65
C PRO A 148 -2.81 4.35 13.36
N GLY A 149 -3.31 5.50 12.88
CA GLY A 149 -2.49 6.64 12.44
C GLY A 149 -1.67 7.34 13.54
N ALA A 150 -1.99 7.10 14.81
CA ALA A 150 -1.19 7.57 15.94
C ALA A 150 0.08 6.72 16.16
N THR A 151 0.16 5.51 15.60
CA THR A 151 1.29 4.61 15.80
C THR A 151 2.55 5.17 15.17
N HIS A 152 3.60 5.31 15.98
CA HIS A 152 4.91 5.78 15.54
C HIS A 152 5.55 4.80 14.54
N ASP A 153 6.25 5.32 13.53
CA ASP A 153 6.79 4.52 12.41
C ASP A 153 7.70 3.37 12.88
N LEU A 154 8.61 3.62 13.83
CA LEU A 154 9.43 2.55 14.42
C LEU A 154 8.60 1.48 15.13
N THR A 155 7.54 1.87 15.85
CA THR A 155 6.67 0.91 16.55
C THR A 155 5.91 0.09 15.53
N ALA A 156 5.36 0.71 14.49
CA ALA A 156 4.69 0.03 13.39
C ALA A 156 5.60 -0.99 12.71
N ALA A 157 6.83 -0.61 12.38
CA ALA A 157 7.78 -1.52 11.74
C ALA A 157 8.19 -2.69 12.63
N ARG A 158 8.31 -2.48 13.94
CA ARG A 158 8.58 -3.56 14.90
C ARG A 158 7.39 -4.49 15.08
N SER A 159 6.17 -3.95 15.20
CA SER A 159 4.94 -4.74 15.30
C SER A 159 4.73 -5.65 14.08
N HIS A 160 5.27 -5.27 12.92
CA HIS A 160 5.24 -6.07 11.71
C HIS A 160 6.50 -6.94 11.49
N GLY A 161 7.45 -6.98 12.42
CA GLY A 161 8.68 -7.78 12.29
C GLY A 161 9.66 -7.28 11.23
N ILE A 162 9.42 -6.11 10.62
CA ILE A 162 10.20 -5.58 9.49
C ILE A 162 11.66 -5.36 9.88
N ILE A 163 11.90 -4.77 11.05
CA ILE A 163 13.25 -4.44 11.51
C ILE A 163 14.07 -5.72 11.74
N ASP A 164 13.46 -6.73 12.33
CA ASP A 164 14.13 -8.00 12.64
C ASP A 164 14.40 -8.76 11.34
N ALA A 165 13.43 -8.84 10.43
CA ALA A 165 13.59 -9.48 9.13
C ALA A 165 14.71 -8.85 8.28
N LEU A 166 14.76 -7.50 8.20
CA LEU A 166 15.81 -6.78 7.48
C LEU A 166 17.19 -6.93 8.13
N THR A 167 17.25 -7.06 9.45
CA THR A 167 18.50 -7.25 10.19
C THR A 167 19.02 -8.67 10.02
N SER A 168 18.15 -9.68 10.15
CA SER A 168 18.50 -11.09 9.97
C SER A 168 18.97 -11.41 8.54
N ALA A 169 18.45 -10.70 7.55
CA ALA A 169 18.87 -10.84 6.15
C ALA A 169 20.06 -9.93 5.76
N ASP A 170 20.62 -9.17 6.71
CA ASP A 170 21.70 -8.18 6.52
C ASP A 170 21.48 -7.20 5.35
N VAL A 171 20.22 -6.82 5.11
CA VAL A 171 19.87 -5.94 3.99
C VAL A 171 20.06 -4.49 4.41
N MET A 172 21.07 -3.81 3.86
CA MET A 172 21.28 -2.38 4.11
C MET A 172 20.00 -1.60 3.77
N THR A 173 19.43 -0.93 4.77
CA THR A 173 18.13 -0.27 4.63
C THR A 173 18.22 1.21 4.99
N PHE A 174 17.69 2.10 4.15
CA PHE A 174 17.63 3.54 4.43
C PHE A 174 16.24 3.95 4.91
N ALA A 175 16.16 4.60 6.08
CA ALA A 175 14.89 4.98 6.71
C ALA A 175 14.93 6.39 7.32
N ASP A 176 13.77 7.02 7.56
CA ASP A 176 13.72 8.40 8.08
C ASP A 176 14.08 8.48 9.57
N LYS A 177 13.94 9.68 10.14
CA LYS A 177 14.17 9.92 11.56
C LYS A 177 13.13 9.25 12.46
N GLY A 178 11.96 8.89 11.92
CA GLY A 178 10.92 8.11 12.61
C GLY A 178 11.34 6.67 12.91
N TYR A 179 12.39 6.16 12.25
CA TYR A 179 12.98 4.85 12.55
C TYR A 179 14.22 4.92 13.44
N GLN A 180 14.49 6.08 14.04
CA GLN A 180 15.63 6.24 14.93
C GLN A 180 15.51 5.28 16.11
N GLY A 181 16.46 4.35 16.24
CA GLY A 181 16.42 3.28 17.24
C GLY A 181 16.13 1.90 16.68
N ALA A 182 15.89 1.77 15.36
CA ALA A 182 15.80 0.48 14.68
C ALA A 182 17.05 -0.40 14.89
N ARG A 183 18.25 0.19 14.83
CA ARG A 183 19.55 -0.52 14.90
C ARG A 183 19.68 -1.54 13.75
N GLY A 184 20.67 -2.44 13.84
CA GLY A 184 20.92 -3.46 12.82
C GLY A 184 21.30 -2.87 11.46
N SER A 185 20.69 -3.39 10.40
CA SER A 185 20.93 -2.99 9.01
C SER A 185 20.24 -1.67 8.62
N VAL A 186 19.43 -1.07 9.50
CA VAL A 186 18.66 0.14 9.24
C VAL A 186 19.46 1.42 9.54
N ARG A 187 19.73 2.21 8.50
CA ARG A 187 20.46 3.47 8.52
C ARG A 187 19.49 4.66 8.55
N THR A 188 19.58 5.46 9.61
CA THR A 188 18.80 6.70 9.79
C THR A 188 19.72 7.92 9.80
N PRO A 189 19.25 9.11 9.37
CA PRO A 189 20.10 10.29 9.29
C PRO A 189 20.45 10.82 10.69
N PHE A 190 21.59 11.49 10.80
CA PHE A 190 22.01 12.12 12.05
C PHE A 190 20.99 13.18 12.49
N LYS A 191 20.50 13.03 13.73
CA LYS A 191 19.53 13.96 14.35
C LYS A 191 20.23 14.88 15.33
N ARG A 192 19.96 16.19 15.23
CA ARG A 192 20.33 17.16 16.27
C ARG A 192 19.55 16.85 17.55
N ARG A 193 20.22 16.81 18.70
CA ARG A 193 19.57 16.70 20.01
C ARG A 193 19.55 18.07 20.69
N ARG A 194 18.52 18.35 21.51
CA ARG A 194 18.25 19.66 22.13
C ARG A 194 19.49 20.22 22.87
N PHE A 195 20.24 19.34 23.53
CA PHE A 195 21.42 19.67 24.33
C PHE A 195 22.75 19.23 23.70
N ARG A 196 22.79 18.94 22.40
CA ARG A 196 24.04 18.58 21.71
C ARG A 196 24.47 19.65 20.71
N PRO A 197 25.79 19.71 20.40
CA PRO A 197 26.31 20.62 19.39
C PRO A 197 25.60 20.49 18.05
N LYS A 198 25.67 21.55 17.24
CA LYS A 198 25.17 21.53 15.86
C LYS A 198 25.86 20.39 15.08
N LEU A 199 25.13 19.81 14.13
CA LEU A 199 25.69 18.75 13.27
C LEU A 199 26.93 19.26 12.55
N SER A 200 27.99 18.45 12.55
CA SER A 200 29.24 18.75 11.86
C SER A 200 29.02 18.84 10.34
N ARG A 201 29.95 19.48 9.62
CA ARG A 201 29.90 19.55 8.15
C ARG A 201 29.83 18.16 7.51
N ARG A 202 30.58 17.18 8.05
CA ARG A 202 30.55 15.78 7.61
C ARG A 202 29.19 15.12 7.85
N GLN A 203 28.61 15.29 9.05
CA GLN A 203 27.27 14.75 9.35
C GLN A 203 26.19 15.35 8.44
N LYS A 204 26.28 16.65 8.14
CA LYS A 204 25.39 17.31 7.17
C LYS A 204 25.57 16.78 5.75
N ALA A 205 26.79 16.45 5.34
CA ALA A 205 27.06 15.83 4.04
C ALA A 205 26.45 14.42 3.95
N VAL A 206 26.62 13.59 4.98
CA VAL A 206 25.97 12.27 5.06
C VAL A 206 24.45 12.39 5.02
N ASN A 207 23.86 13.33 5.78
CA ASN A 207 22.42 13.55 5.75
C ASN A 207 21.91 13.98 4.36
N ARG A 208 22.70 14.75 3.60
CA ARG A 208 22.35 15.12 2.22
C ARG A 208 22.38 13.92 1.30
N ALA A 209 23.41 13.07 1.38
CA ALA A 209 23.48 11.83 0.61
C ALA A 209 22.32 10.87 0.97
N HIS A 210 22.05 10.71 2.26
CA HIS A 210 20.95 9.91 2.79
C HIS A 210 19.59 10.40 2.27
N ALA A 211 19.35 11.72 2.29
CA ALA A 211 18.13 12.31 1.73
C ALA A 211 17.97 12.04 0.23
N LYS A 212 19.05 12.09 -0.56
CA LYS A 212 19.00 11.76 -2.00
C LYS A 212 18.60 10.31 -2.27
N ILE A 213 19.09 9.36 -1.45
CA ILE A 213 18.70 7.95 -1.55
C ILE A 213 17.22 7.81 -1.21
N ARG A 214 16.80 8.38 -0.08
CA ARG A 214 15.41 8.34 0.39
C ARG A 214 14.40 8.97 -0.57
N ALA A 215 14.77 10.02 -1.27
CA ALA A 215 13.89 10.66 -2.26
C ALA A 215 13.42 9.69 -3.35
N ARG A 216 14.14 8.58 -3.59
CA ARG A 216 13.67 7.51 -4.48
C ARG A 216 12.51 6.71 -3.87
N GLY A 217 12.53 6.45 -2.57
CA GLY A 217 11.45 5.74 -1.86
C GLY A 217 10.13 6.52 -1.87
N GLU A 218 10.18 7.85 -1.96
CA GLU A 218 8.98 8.69 -2.12
C GLU A 218 8.22 8.35 -3.41
N ARG A 219 8.90 7.83 -4.45
CA ARG A 219 8.24 7.36 -5.69
C ARG A 219 7.37 6.12 -5.45
N ALA A 220 7.78 5.20 -4.58
CA ALA A 220 6.98 4.03 -4.24
C ALA A 220 5.66 4.46 -3.56
N ILE A 221 5.75 5.40 -2.62
CA ILE A 221 4.58 5.99 -1.96
C ILE A 221 3.73 6.78 -2.96
N ALA A 222 4.35 7.55 -3.86
CA ALA A 222 3.63 8.27 -4.91
C ALA A 222 2.85 7.30 -5.81
N THR A 223 3.47 6.16 -6.14
CA THR A 223 2.82 5.09 -6.92
C THR A 223 1.63 4.50 -6.18
N LEU A 224 1.74 4.26 -4.87
CA LEU A 224 0.58 3.88 -4.05
C LEU A 224 -0.53 4.95 -4.09
N LYS A 225 -0.18 6.23 -4.04
CA LYS A 225 -1.14 7.34 -4.11
C LYS A 225 -1.82 7.48 -5.48
N THR A 226 -1.29 6.87 -6.54
CA THR A 226 -2.00 6.81 -7.84
C THR A 226 -3.25 5.94 -7.78
N TRP A 227 -3.36 5.04 -6.80
CA TRP A 227 -4.60 4.35 -6.47
C TRP A 227 -5.48 5.29 -5.67
N LYS A 228 -6.44 5.94 -6.34
CA LYS A 228 -7.21 7.06 -5.77
C LYS A 228 -8.01 6.66 -4.52
N ILE A 229 -8.33 5.37 -4.34
CA ILE A 229 -8.95 4.88 -3.10
C ILE A 229 -8.08 5.16 -1.86
N LEU A 230 -6.75 5.20 -2.01
CA LEU A 230 -5.79 5.51 -0.94
C LEU A 230 -5.56 7.01 -0.74
N ALA A 231 -6.11 7.89 -1.60
CA ALA A 231 -6.03 9.34 -1.38
C ALA A 231 -6.81 9.73 -0.11
N LYS A 232 -7.95 9.07 0.12
CA LYS A 232 -8.72 9.10 1.37
C LYS A 232 -9.65 7.88 1.43
N LEU A 233 -9.45 7.01 2.41
CA LEU A 233 -10.32 5.85 2.61
C LEU A 233 -11.64 6.27 3.27
N ARG A 234 -12.74 6.06 2.55
CA ARG A 234 -14.12 6.34 2.98
C ARG A 234 -14.84 5.06 3.39
N CYS A 235 -14.16 4.22 4.17
CA CYS A 235 -14.68 2.93 4.63
C CYS A 235 -14.18 2.62 6.05
N CYS A 236 -14.70 1.55 6.64
CA CYS A 236 -14.23 1.07 7.95
C CYS A 236 -12.70 0.85 7.92
N PRO A 237 -11.92 1.39 8.89
CA PRO A 237 -10.47 1.25 8.93
C PRO A 237 -10.00 -0.21 8.96
N ARG A 238 -10.81 -1.12 9.51
CA ARG A 238 -10.53 -2.56 9.53
C ARG A 238 -10.37 -3.18 8.14
N ARG A 239 -10.90 -2.54 7.09
CA ARG A 239 -10.76 -3.01 5.69
C ARG A 239 -9.48 -2.53 5.03
N ALA A 240 -8.77 -1.60 5.65
CA ALA A 240 -7.63 -0.95 5.03
C ALA A 240 -6.51 -1.93 4.69
N THR A 241 -6.19 -2.87 5.59
CA THR A 241 -5.20 -3.91 5.33
C THR A 241 -5.53 -4.68 4.06
N ALA A 242 -6.76 -5.17 3.92
CA ALA A 242 -7.17 -5.91 2.74
C ALA A 242 -7.10 -5.07 1.45
N ILE A 243 -7.43 -3.78 1.52
CA ILE A 243 -7.33 -2.86 0.38
C ILE A 243 -5.86 -2.64 -0.01
N VAL A 244 -4.98 -2.40 0.97
CA VAL A 244 -3.54 -2.20 0.73
C VAL A 244 -2.91 -3.45 0.13
N GLN A 245 -3.22 -4.63 0.69
CA GLN A 245 -2.72 -5.91 0.17
C GLN A 245 -3.26 -6.21 -1.23
N ALA A 246 -4.54 -5.92 -1.49
CA ALA A 246 -5.10 -6.06 -2.83
C ALA A 246 -4.40 -5.16 -3.84
N ILE A 247 -4.12 -3.90 -3.48
CA ILE A 247 -3.39 -2.96 -4.32
C ILE A 247 -1.95 -3.42 -4.55
N LEU A 248 -1.29 -4.00 -3.54
CA LEU A 248 0.07 -4.53 -3.67
C LEU A 248 0.13 -5.64 -4.73
N VAL A 249 -0.81 -6.58 -4.71
CA VAL A 249 -0.91 -7.64 -5.73
C VAL A 249 -1.10 -7.05 -7.12
N LEU A 250 -2.05 -6.13 -7.28
CA LEU A 250 -2.30 -5.49 -8.57
C LEU A 250 -1.09 -4.67 -9.04
N HIS A 251 -0.38 -4.02 -8.12
CA HIS A 251 0.83 -3.27 -8.42
C HIS A 251 1.94 -4.19 -8.95
N HIS A 252 2.15 -5.36 -8.36
CA HIS A 252 3.14 -6.31 -8.85
C HIS A 252 2.79 -6.88 -10.23
N VAL A 253 1.50 -7.11 -10.51
CA VAL A 253 1.04 -7.54 -11.84
C VAL A 253 1.31 -6.47 -12.90
N GLU A 254 1.08 -5.20 -12.57
CA GLU A 254 1.42 -4.06 -13.44
C GLU A 254 2.93 -3.85 -13.58
N ALA A 255 3.69 -3.96 -12.49
CA ALA A 255 5.13 -3.72 -12.49
C ALA A 255 5.91 -4.80 -13.27
N GLY A 256 5.40 -6.04 -13.31
CA GLY A 256 5.91 -7.10 -14.18
C GLY A 256 5.75 -6.82 -15.68
N HIS A 257 5.19 -5.67 -16.08
CA HIS A 257 5.18 -5.17 -17.45
C HIS A 257 6.47 -4.42 -17.83
N TYR A 258 7.21 -3.88 -16.85
CA TYR A 258 8.41 -3.06 -17.06
C TYR A 258 9.73 -3.77 -16.68
N ALA A 259 9.66 -5.08 -16.45
CA ALA A 259 10.82 -5.92 -16.15
C ALA A 259 11.24 -6.80 -17.36
N GLY A 260 10.72 -6.48 -18.55
CA GLY A 260 11.16 -7.05 -19.83
C GLY A 260 12.11 -6.11 -20.54
#